data_AF-A0A251NKT6-F1
#
_entry.id   AF-A0A251NKT6-F1
#
_cell.length_a   1.000
_cell.length_b   1.000
_cell.length_c   1.000
_cell.angle_alpha   90.00
_cell.angle_beta   90.00
_cell.angle_gamma   90.00
#
_symmetry.space_group_name_H-M   'P 1'
#
loop_
_entity.id
_entity.type
_entity.pdbx_description
1 polymer ?
#
loop_
_entity_poly.entity_id
_entity_poly.type
_entity_poly.pdbx_seq_one_letter_code
_entity_poly.pdbx_strand_id
1 'polypeptide(L)'
;MAHNLVHQDMTAPLSHYYIYTGHNSYLTGNQLSSDCSDVPIIEALKRGVRVVELDIWPNSEKDNVHVLHGRTLTTPVELIKCLKSIKEHAFSESPYPVIITLEDHLTPDLQAKVAQMLIETFEDMLFYPESEFLKEFPSPEQLKYRIIISTKPPREYLKAQNGNGRGDDLHMSEEEDLWGKEPSELNTDEREEDDDTSDSDSSEDNNGGNIGGLSSPGAREYKHLIAIHAGKPKGGLKEVLKIELNKVRRLSLSEQALEKAAESYGTDIVRFTQKNILRVYPKGTRFNSSNYKPLIGWMHGAQMVAFNMQGYGRSLWLMQGMFRANGGCGYVKKPDFVMKNLDNQVFYPKANLPVKKTLKVKVYMGDGWHLDFKHTHFDLYSPPDFYTRVGIAGVPADEIMKQTKKKEDIWTPSWEEEFTFQLKVPELALLRVEVHEHDLSEKDDFGGQTCFPISELKQGIRAVPLFDRKGNKYNTIRLLMRFHFI
;
A
#
# COMPACT_ATOMS: atom_id res chain seq x y z
N MET A 1 -2.99 6.86 22.51
CA MET A 1 -1.87 6.02 22.05
C MET A 1 -0.62 6.29 22.86
N ALA A 2 0.35 5.37 22.86
CA ALA A 2 1.68 5.58 23.41
C ALA A 2 2.52 6.37 22.42
N HIS A 3 2.78 7.62 22.80
CA HIS A 3 3.70 8.57 22.15
C HIS A 3 3.36 8.95 20.71
N ASN A 4 3.20 10.25 20.46
CA ASN A 4 3.30 10.82 19.11
C ASN A 4 4.78 10.87 18.66
N LEU A 5 5.64 10.03 19.23
CA LEU A 5 7.08 10.02 19.00
C LEU A 5 7.47 8.66 18.47
N VAL A 6 8.42 8.68 17.54
CA VAL A 6 9.05 7.50 16.97
C VAL A 6 9.85 6.81 18.07
N HIS A 7 9.66 5.50 18.22
CA HIS A 7 10.26 4.73 19.32
C HIS A 7 10.92 3.42 18.87
N GLN A 8 10.61 2.95 17.67
CA GLN A 8 11.26 1.78 17.09
C GLN A 8 12.66 2.14 16.60
N ASP A 9 13.53 1.14 16.48
CA ASP A 9 14.83 1.29 15.82
C ASP A 9 14.62 1.64 14.34
N MET A 10 15.18 2.77 13.90
CA MET A 10 15.07 3.31 12.54
C MET A 10 16.38 3.18 11.73
N THR A 11 17.36 2.45 12.26
CA THR A 11 18.71 2.29 11.70
C THR A 11 18.89 0.99 10.90
N ALA A 12 17.87 0.12 10.87
CA ALA A 12 17.90 -1.08 10.05
C ALA A 12 17.61 -0.76 8.56
N PRO A 13 17.92 -1.66 7.61
CA PRO A 13 17.63 -1.46 6.19
C PRO A 13 16.15 -1.19 5.91
N LEU A 14 15.82 -0.42 4.87
CA LEU A 14 14.41 -0.16 4.46
C LEU A 14 13.58 -1.44 4.28
N SER A 15 14.19 -2.55 3.85
CA SER A 15 13.50 -3.85 3.72
C SER A 15 12.96 -4.39 5.04
N HIS A 16 13.40 -3.87 6.19
CA HIS A 16 12.98 -4.29 7.53
C HIS A 16 11.74 -3.54 8.05
N TYR A 17 11.15 -2.65 7.25
CA TYR A 17 9.98 -1.87 7.65
C TYR A 17 8.81 -2.13 6.70
N TYR A 18 7.61 -2.23 7.26
CA TYR A 18 6.39 -1.93 6.51
C TYR A 18 6.34 -0.44 6.25
N ILE A 19 5.95 -0.06 5.03
CA ILE A 19 5.99 1.33 4.54
C ILE A 19 4.58 1.73 4.10
N TYR A 20 4.10 2.87 4.61
CA TYR A 20 2.78 3.38 4.27
C TYR A 20 2.73 3.77 2.79
N THR A 21 2.01 2.97 1.99
CA THR A 21 2.09 3.01 0.52
C THR A 21 0.74 3.33 -0.13
N GLY A 22 0.71 4.37 -0.96
CA GLY A 22 -0.41 4.69 -1.84
C GLY A 22 -0.28 4.00 -3.21
N HIS A 23 -1.42 3.71 -3.83
CA HIS A 23 -1.56 3.23 -5.21
C HIS A 23 -2.22 4.31 -6.06
N ASN A 24 -1.74 4.53 -7.29
CA ASN A 24 -2.25 5.57 -8.21
C ASN A 24 -2.57 6.88 -7.49
N SER A 25 -1.55 7.43 -6.81
CA SER A 25 -1.72 8.47 -5.78
C SER A 25 -2.25 9.81 -6.33
N TYR A 26 -2.31 9.94 -7.65
CA TYR A 26 -2.81 11.09 -8.37
C TYR A 26 -4.33 11.04 -8.63
N LEU A 27 -4.99 9.90 -8.47
CA LEU A 27 -6.42 9.76 -8.76
C LEU A 27 -7.31 10.38 -7.68
N THR A 28 -8.27 11.20 -8.11
CA THR A 28 -9.27 11.81 -7.20
C THR A 28 -10.44 10.89 -6.89
N GLY A 29 -10.64 9.82 -7.66
CA GLY A 29 -11.75 8.90 -7.49
C GLY A 29 -11.51 7.51 -8.10
N ASN A 30 -12.38 7.13 -9.05
CA ASN A 30 -12.37 5.83 -9.71
C ASN A 30 -11.22 5.70 -10.72
N GLN A 31 -10.87 4.47 -11.11
CA GLN A 31 -9.74 4.17 -12.00
C GLN A 31 -10.01 4.47 -13.49
N LEU A 32 -11.25 4.75 -13.91
CA LEU A 32 -11.61 4.80 -15.33
C LEU A 32 -11.83 6.22 -15.86
N SER A 33 -12.38 7.12 -15.05
CA SER A 33 -12.89 8.41 -15.53
C SER A 33 -12.76 9.55 -14.53
N SER A 34 -12.09 9.35 -13.38
CA SER A 34 -11.86 10.44 -12.43
C SER A 34 -10.73 11.36 -12.87
N ASP A 35 -10.70 12.57 -12.33
CA ASP A 35 -9.61 13.50 -12.60
C ASP A 35 -8.32 13.07 -11.89
N CYS A 36 -7.19 13.36 -12.52
CA CYS A 36 -5.87 13.29 -11.89
C CYS A 36 -5.51 14.65 -11.29
N SER A 37 -4.91 14.65 -10.11
CA SER A 37 -4.54 15.86 -9.39
C SER A 37 -3.40 15.59 -8.42
N ASP A 38 -2.71 16.65 -8.03
CA ASP A 38 -1.74 16.64 -6.94
C ASP A 38 -2.42 16.62 -5.55
N VAL A 39 -3.69 17.01 -5.45
CA VAL A 39 -4.42 17.08 -4.17
C VAL A 39 -4.44 15.75 -3.39
N PRO A 40 -4.77 14.60 -3.99
CA PRO A 40 -4.75 13.31 -3.25
C PRO A 40 -3.33 12.93 -2.79
N ILE A 41 -2.29 13.35 -3.51
CA ILE A 41 -0.89 13.17 -3.10
C ILE A 41 -0.61 13.98 -1.83
N ILE A 42 -1.03 15.24 -1.80
CA ILE A 42 -0.88 16.13 -0.63
C ILE A 42 -1.60 15.54 0.58
N GLU A 43 -2.84 15.09 0.40
CA GLU A 43 -3.64 14.47 1.47
C GLU A 43 -3.01 13.17 1.98
N ALA A 44 -2.48 12.34 1.08
CA ALA A 44 -1.76 11.12 1.44
C ALA A 44 -0.51 11.43 2.29
N LEU A 45 0.32 12.39 1.87
CA LEU A 45 1.52 12.79 2.60
C LEU A 45 1.18 13.37 3.98
N LYS A 46 0.13 14.20 4.08
CA LYS A 46 -0.41 14.73 5.34
C LYS A 46 -1.05 13.67 6.26
N ARG A 47 -1.29 12.45 5.76
CA ARG A 47 -1.69 11.30 6.56
C ARG A 47 -0.52 10.40 6.96
N GLY A 48 0.70 10.74 6.57
CA GLY A 48 1.91 9.97 6.84
C GLY A 48 2.26 8.93 5.78
N VAL A 49 1.60 8.89 4.61
CA VAL A 49 2.00 8.03 3.48
C VAL A 49 3.43 8.36 3.06
N ARG A 50 4.26 7.34 2.83
CA ARG A 50 5.70 7.47 2.48
C ARG A 50 6.05 6.95 1.10
N VAL A 51 5.13 6.25 0.44
CA VAL A 51 5.30 5.83 -0.96
C VAL A 51 4.13 6.37 -1.77
N VAL A 52 4.44 7.15 -2.80
CA VAL A 52 3.45 7.71 -3.74
C VAL A 52 3.75 7.19 -5.13
N GLU A 53 2.69 6.93 -5.89
CA GLU A 53 2.78 6.39 -7.25
C GLU A 53 2.35 7.42 -8.28
N LEU A 54 3.14 7.55 -9.35
CA LEU A 54 2.89 8.40 -10.50
C LEU A 54 3.08 7.61 -11.79
N ASP A 55 2.05 7.57 -12.62
CA ASP A 55 2.11 6.90 -13.92
C ASP A 55 2.39 7.97 -14.96
N ILE A 56 3.60 7.94 -15.52
CA ILE A 56 4.12 9.02 -16.36
C ILE A 56 3.99 8.66 -17.83
N TRP A 57 3.30 9.53 -18.57
CA TRP A 57 3.02 9.36 -19.99
C TRP A 57 3.38 10.63 -20.78
N PRO A 58 3.74 10.50 -22.07
CA PRO A 58 3.87 11.66 -22.94
C PRO A 58 2.55 12.43 -23.03
N ASN A 59 2.62 13.76 -23.06
CA ASN A 59 1.47 14.58 -23.46
C ASN A 59 1.13 14.37 -24.96
N SER A 60 0.02 14.93 -25.42
CA SER A 60 -0.45 14.80 -26.81
C SER A 60 0.59 15.27 -27.85
N GLU A 61 1.33 16.33 -27.55
CA GLU A 61 2.40 16.88 -28.41
C GLU A 61 3.73 16.11 -28.29
N LYS A 62 3.83 15.15 -27.37
CA LYS A 62 5.03 14.32 -27.09
C LYS A 62 6.28 15.11 -26.72
N ASP A 63 6.12 16.33 -26.24
CA ASP A 63 7.20 17.23 -25.81
C ASP A 63 7.24 17.43 -24.28
N ASN A 64 6.23 16.94 -23.55
CA ASN A 64 6.11 17.06 -22.10
C ASN A 64 5.50 15.80 -21.46
N VAL A 65 5.43 15.80 -20.12
CA VAL A 65 5.02 14.62 -19.34
C VAL A 65 3.80 14.93 -18.48
N HIS A 66 2.78 14.08 -18.61
CA HIS A 66 1.59 14.06 -17.79
C HIS A 66 1.57 12.84 -16.86
N VAL A 67 0.82 12.97 -15.79
CA VAL A 67 0.44 11.87 -14.90
C VAL A 67 -1.02 11.55 -15.13
N LEU A 68 -1.31 10.29 -15.49
CA LEU A 68 -2.66 9.77 -15.70
C LEU A 68 -2.68 8.25 -15.70
N HIS A 69 -3.88 7.68 -15.52
CA HIS A 69 -4.07 6.25 -15.69
C HIS A 69 -4.21 5.93 -17.19
N GLY A 70 -3.19 5.29 -17.75
CA GLY A 70 -3.08 5.06 -19.19
C GLY A 70 -4.26 4.27 -19.76
N ARG A 71 -4.61 4.57 -21.02
CA ARG A 71 -5.71 3.90 -21.74
C ARG A 71 -7.09 4.01 -21.05
N THR A 72 -7.29 5.04 -20.24
CA THR A 72 -8.58 5.35 -19.60
C THR A 72 -9.04 6.77 -19.92
N LEU A 73 -10.21 7.16 -19.39
CA LEU A 73 -10.80 8.49 -19.56
C LEU A 73 -10.43 9.45 -18.43
N THR A 74 -9.40 9.16 -17.65
CA THR A 74 -8.96 10.05 -16.56
C THR A 74 -8.33 11.33 -17.12
N THR A 75 -8.71 12.49 -16.57
CA THR A 75 -8.14 13.78 -16.98
C THR A 75 -6.71 13.92 -16.46
N PRO A 76 -5.69 14.20 -17.29
CA PRO A 76 -4.29 14.22 -16.85
C PRO A 76 -3.93 15.44 -15.99
N VAL A 77 -2.83 15.31 -15.22
CA VAL A 77 -2.18 16.42 -14.51
C VAL A 77 -0.70 16.52 -14.92
N GLU A 78 -0.15 17.72 -15.00
CA GLU A 78 1.28 17.89 -15.32
C GLU A 78 2.18 17.28 -14.24
N LEU A 79 3.22 16.53 -14.66
CA LEU A 79 4.15 15.90 -13.72
C LEU A 79 4.80 16.93 -12.78
N ILE A 80 5.21 18.09 -13.30
CA ILE A 80 5.88 19.12 -12.50
C ILE A 80 5.00 19.65 -11.36
N LYS A 81 3.67 19.65 -11.53
CA LYS A 81 2.74 20.02 -10.47
C LYS A 81 2.80 19.02 -9.33
N CYS A 82 2.73 17.73 -9.64
CA CYS A 82 2.86 16.65 -8.66
C CYS A 82 4.21 16.70 -7.93
N LEU A 83 5.32 16.88 -8.66
CA LEU A 83 6.66 16.93 -8.05
C LEU A 83 6.81 18.11 -7.08
N LYS A 84 6.30 19.30 -7.44
CA LYS A 84 6.30 20.48 -6.55
C LYS A 84 5.49 20.24 -5.28
N SER A 85 4.30 19.67 -5.41
CA SER A 85 3.46 19.34 -4.25
C SER A 85 4.09 18.27 -3.36
N ILE A 86 4.82 17.31 -3.94
CA ILE A 86 5.64 16.36 -3.17
C ILE A 86 6.78 17.11 -2.44
N LYS A 87 7.53 17.99 -3.10
CA LYS A 87 8.63 18.76 -2.46
C LYS A 87 8.13 19.51 -1.22
N GLU A 88 6.98 20.17 -1.34
CA GLU A 88 6.40 20.99 -0.27
C GLU A 88 5.91 20.16 0.93
N HIS A 89 5.35 18.98 0.67
CA HIS A 89 4.64 18.20 1.70
C HIS A 89 5.31 16.89 2.10
N ALA A 90 6.41 16.49 1.44
CA ALA A 90 7.07 15.22 1.68
C ALA A 90 7.37 15.00 3.17
N PHE A 91 7.81 16.04 3.87
CA PHE A 91 8.28 15.91 5.25
C PHE A 91 7.43 16.66 6.29
N SER A 92 6.18 17.03 5.96
CA SER A 92 5.31 17.78 6.88
C SER A 92 4.92 16.98 8.13
N GLU A 93 4.65 15.68 7.97
CA GLU A 93 4.23 14.79 9.06
C GLU A 93 5.35 13.88 9.58
N SER A 94 6.38 13.62 8.78
CA SER A 94 7.43 12.66 9.10
C SER A 94 8.76 13.06 8.46
N PRO A 95 9.89 13.01 9.19
CA PRO A 95 11.21 13.31 8.63
C PRO A 95 11.77 12.17 7.79
N TYR A 96 11.15 10.99 7.80
CA TYR A 96 11.63 9.80 7.10
C TYR A 96 11.37 9.88 5.58
N PRO A 97 12.15 9.16 4.78
CA PRO A 97 12.15 9.32 3.32
C PRO A 97 10.77 9.17 2.68
N VAL A 98 10.60 9.82 1.52
CA VAL A 98 9.47 9.56 0.62
C VAL A 98 10.00 8.85 -0.62
N ILE A 99 9.33 7.77 -1.01
CA ILE A 99 9.62 7.01 -2.21
C ILE A 99 8.58 7.38 -3.27
N ILE A 100 9.04 7.81 -4.45
CA ILE A 100 8.19 8.03 -5.62
C ILE A 100 8.35 6.79 -6.51
N THR A 101 7.28 6.03 -6.67
CA THR A 101 7.23 4.93 -7.63
C THR A 101 6.74 5.45 -8.97
N LEU A 102 7.60 5.40 -9.99
CA LEU A 102 7.24 5.84 -11.34
C LEU A 102 6.84 4.62 -12.17
N GLU A 103 5.64 4.63 -12.73
CA GLU A 103 5.26 3.74 -13.83
C GLU A 103 5.57 4.44 -15.15
N ASP A 104 6.69 4.06 -15.76
CA ASP A 104 7.33 4.79 -16.85
C ASP A 104 6.90 4.28 -18.23
N HIS A 105 6.18 5.12 -18.97
CA HIS A 105 5.72 4.91 -20.34
C HIS A 105 6.37 5.88 -21.33
N LEU A 106 7.54 6.43 -21.00
CA LEU A 106 8.18 7.51 -21.74
C LEU A 106 9.22 7.03 -22.76
N THR A 107 9.48 7.88 -23.75
CA THR A 107 10.64 7.74 -24.66
C THR A 107 11.94 8.16 -23.95
N PRO A 108 13.12 7.74 -24.44
CA PRO A 108 14.41 8.13 -23.83
C PRO A 108 14.62 9.64 -23.69
N ASP A 109 14.11 10.45 -24.62
CA ASP A 109 14.23 11.92 -24.57
C ASP A 109 13.35 12.51 -23.46
N LEU A 110 12.14 11.97 -23.27
CA LEU A 110 11.26 12.37 -22.19
C LEU A 110 11.76 11.86 -20.83
N GLN A 111 12.39 10.68 -20.77
CA GLN A 111 13.10 10.20 -19.57
C GLN A 111 14.21 11.16 -19.15
N ALA A 112 14.99 11.67 -20.11
CA ALA A 112 16.01 12.69 -19.86
C ALA A 112 15.37 13.97 -19.28
N LYS A 113 14.24 14.40 -19.85
CA LYS A 113 13.48 15.55 -19.34
C LYS A 113 12.98 15.32 -17.91
N VAL A 114 12.48 14.13 -17.58
CA VAL A 114 12.07 13.76 -16.23
C VAL A 114 13.26 13.76 -15.27
N ALA A 115 14.41 13.24 -15.68
CA ALA A 115 15.62 13.28 -14.86
C ALA A 115 15.99 14.72 -14.48
N GLN A 116 15.98 15.64 -15.46
CA GLN A 116 16.20 17.06 -15.23
C GLN A 116 15.14 17.65 -14.27
N MET A 117 13.85 17.37 -14.51
CA MET A 117 12.77 17.83 -13.62
C MET A 117 12.95 17.35 -12.18
N LEU A 118 13.37 16.09 -11.97
CA LEU A 118 13.61 15.52 -10.65
C LEU A 118 14.79 16.22 -9.95
N ILE A 119 15.90 16.43 -10.66
CA ILE A 119 17.09 17.11 -10.12
C ILE A 119 16.77 18.56 -9.77
N GLU A 120 16.14 19.31 -10.67
CA GLU A 120 15.78 20.71 -10.46
C GLU A 120 14.72 20.89 -9.37
N THR A 121 13.76 19.96 -9.28
CA THR A 121 12.69 20.07 -8.28
C THR A 121 13.19 19.69 -6.89
N PHE A 122 13.89 18.56 -6.74
CA PHE A 122 14.22 18.04 -5.43
C PHE A 122 15.60 18.45 -4.93
N GLU A 123 16.51 18.91 -5.80
CA GLU A 123 17.82 19.44 -5.41
C GLU A 123 18.56 18.50 -4.45
N ASP A 124 18.92 18.99 -3.27
CA ASP A 124 19.58 18.24 -2.21
C ASP A 124 18.67 17.20 -1.53
N MET A 125 17.35 17.27 -1.69
CA MET A 125 16.44 16.24 -1.19
C MET A 125 16.54 14.95 -2.00
N LEU A 126 16.94 14.99 -3.27
CA LEU A 126 17.00 13.79 -4.11
C LEU A 126 18.13 12.86 -3.66
N PHE A 127 17.79 11.60 -3.42
CA PHE A 127 18.77 10.54 -3.15
C PHE A 127 18.93 9.64 -4.37
N TYR A 128 20.18 9.44 -4.78
CA TYR A 128 20.60 8.48 -5.78
C TYR A 128 21.87 7.76 -5.31
N PRO A 129 22.04 6.46 -5.63
CA PRO A 129 23.13 5.67 -5.09
C PRO A 129 24.46 5.95 -5.82
N GLU A 130 25.58 5.92 -5.09
CA GLU A 130 26.93 6.09 -5.68
C GLU A 130 27.29 4.96 -6.66
N SER A 131 26.76 3.76 -6.42
CA SER A 131 26.94 2.59 -7.26
C SER A 131 25.63 2.15 -7.89
N GLU A 132 25.66 1.63 -9.12
CA GLU A 132 24.48 1.14 -9.84
C GLU A 132 23.65 0.11 -9.04
N PHE A 133 24.31 -0.70 -8.20
CA PHE A 133 23.63 -1.70 -7.38
C PHE A 133 23.93 -1.52 -5.90
N LEU A 134 22.87 -1.48 -5.10
CA LEU A 134 22.96 -1.54 -3.65
C LEU A 134 23.03 -2.99 -3.20
N LYS A 135 23.99 -3.30 -2.32
CA LYS A 135 24.07 -4.63 -1.66
C LYS A 135 22.98 -4.80 -0.60
N GLU A 136 22.57 -3.69 0.00
CA GLU A 136 21.57 -3.56 1.05
C GLU A 136 20.93 -2.16 0.93
N PHE A 137 19.65 -2.04 1.30
CA PHE A 137 19.02 -0.72 1.32
C PHE A 137 19.52 0.11 2.50
N PRO A 138 19.76 1.43 2.33
CA PRO A 138 20.02 2.31 3.46
C PRO A 138 18.83 2.32 4.42
N SER A 139 19.07 2.74 5.66
CA SER A 139 18.03 2.82 6.69
C SER A 139 17.14 4.06 6.54
N PRO A 140 15.91 4.04 7.09
CA PRO A 140 15.09 5.25 7.21
C PRO A 140 15.85 6.42 7.87
N GLU A 141 16.67 6.14 8.88
CA GLU A 141 17.45 7.15 9.58
C GLU A 141 18.50 7.84 8.69
N GLN A 142 19.24 7.05 7.89
CA GLN A 142 20.23 7.58 6.93
C GLN A 142 19.59 8.39 5.81
N LEU A 143 18.32 8.15 5.51
CA LEU A 143 17.57 8.73 4.40
C LEU A 143 16.59 9.82 4.86
N LYS A 144 16.73 10.34 6.08
CA LYS A 144 15.90 11.46 6.55
C LYS A 144 15.95 12.63 5.58
N TYR A 145 14.78 13.20 5.32
CA TYR A 145 14.57 14.31 4.38
C TYR A 145 14.98 14.01 2.94
N ARG A 146 15.05 12.74 2.55
CA ARG A 146 15.36 12.32 1.18
C ARG A 146 14.14 11.85 0.39
N ILE A 147 14.14 12.18 -0.89
CA ILE A 147 13.24 11.67 -1.92
C ILE A 147 13.96 10.58 -2.71
N ILE A 148 13.29 9.44 -2.90
CA ILE A 148 13.88 8.25 -3.52
C ILE A 148 13.05 7.84 -4.72
N ILE A 149 13.71 7.60 -5.86
CA ILE A 149 13.03 7.13 -7.08
C ILE A 149 13.06 5.61 -7.15
N SER A 150 11.89 5.02 -7.42
CA SER A 150 11.73 3.58 -7.63
C SER A 150 11.02 3.30 -8.94
N THR A 151 11.72 2.73 -9.91
CA THR A 151 11.13 2.36 -11.20
C THR A 151 11.93 1.25 -11.90
N LYS A 152 11.46 0.80 -13.05
CA LYS A 152 12.18 -0.14 -13.92
C LYS A 152 13.32 0.64 -14.60
N PRO A 153 14.58 0.16 -14.57
CA PRO A 153 15.63 0.81 -15.33
C PRO A 153 15.34 0.80 -16.84
N PRO A 154 15.73 1.84 -17.60
CA PRO A 154 15.54 1.90 -19.05
C PRO A 154 16.15 0.71 -19.78
N ARG A 155 15.54 0.29 -20.91
CA ARG A 155 16.14 -0.72 -21.80
C ARG A 155 17.37 -0.13 -22.50
N GLU A 156 18.47 -0.87 -22.53
CA GLU A 156 19.64 -0.49 -23.33
C GLU A 156 19.35 -0.82 -24.81
N TYR A 157 18.99 0.20 -25.59
CA TYR A 157 18.78 0.05 -27.04
C TYR A 157 20.13 -0.05 -27.76
N LEU A 158 20.37 -1.16 -28.44
CA LEU A 158 21.47 -1.32 -29.38
C LEU A 158 21.15 -0.52 -30.66
N LYS A 159 21.89 0.55 -30.94
CA LYS A 159 21.92 1.13 -32.29
C LYS A 159 22.75 0.21 -33.18
N ALA A 160 22.08 -0.64 -33.96
CA ALA A 160 22.72 -1.29 -35.10
C ALA A 160 23.00 -0.22 -36.17
N GLN A 161 24.24 0.28 -36.24
CA GLN A 161 24.77 0.88 -37.46
C GLN A 161 25.62 -0.16 -38.18
N ASN A 162 25.07 -0.76 -39.23
CA ASN A 162 25.68 -0.77 -40.56
C ASN A 162 24.72 -1.42 -41.57
N GLY A 163 24.51 -0.72 -42.69
CA GLY A 163 23.47 -1.00 -43.66
C GLY A 163 23.73 -2.19 -44.59
N ASN A 164 22.64 -2.74 -45.10
CA ASN A 164 22.37 -2.81 -46.54
C ASN A 164 20.90 -3.18 -46.73
N GLY A 165 20.25 -2.54 -47.70
CA GLY A 165 18.80 -2.55 -47.83
C GLY A 165 18.17 -3.88 -48.21
N ARG A 166 16.88 -3.98 -47.90
CA ARG A 166 15.78 -4.37 -48.79
C ARG A 166 14.49 -4.02 -48.06
N GLY A 167 13.60 -3.34 -48.77
CA GLY A 167 12.31 -2.90 -48.22
C GLY A 167 11.41 -4.09 -47.94
N ASP A 168 10.53 -3.89 -46.97
CA ASP A 168 9.20 -4.50 -46.94
C ASP A 168 8.26 -3.53 -46.23
N ASP A 169 7.12 -3.29 -46.87
CA ASP A 169 6.08 -2.36 -46.48
C ASP A 169 5.44 -2.74 -45.14
N LEU A 170 5.44 -1.82 -44.18
CA LEU A 170 4.70 -1.96 -42.93
C LEU A 170 3.24 -1.56 -43.15
N HIS A 171 2.39 -2.56 -43.36
CA HIS A 171 0.94 -2.43 -43.21
C HIS A 171 0.60 -2.23 -41.71
N MET A 172 0.05 -1.07 -41.38
CA MET A 172 -0.67 -0.86 -40.13
C MET A 172 -2.01 -1.60 -40.20
N SER A 173 -2.29 -2.47 -39.23
CA SER A 173 -3.64 -2.92 -38.90
C SER A 173 -3.99 -2.49 -37.49
N GLU A 174 -5.03 -1.67 -37.39
CA GLU A 174 -5.78 -1.36 -36.18
C GLU A 174 -6.46 -2.63 -35.68
N GLU A 175 -6.39 -2.93 -34.38
CA GLU A 175 -7.41 -3.77 -33.73
C GLU A 175 -7.81 -3.20 -32.36
N GLU A 176 -9.12 -3.10 -32.21
CA GLU A 176 -9.91 -2.68 -31.07
C GLU A 176 -9.99 -3.84 -30.06
N ASP A 177 -9.75 -3.60 -28.77
CA ASP A 177 -10.11 -4.56 -27.72
C ASP A 177 -11.16 -3.96 -26.78
N LEU A 178 -12.41 -4.31 -27.08
CA LEU A 178 -13.60 -4.00 -26.30
C LEU A 178 -13.67 -4.84 -25.01
N TRP A 179 -13.87 -4.13 -23.92
CA TRP A 179 -14.24 -4.65 -22.61
C TRP A 179 -15.63 -5.31 -22.61
N GLY A 180 -15.71 -6.59 -22.23
CA GLY A 180 -16.89 -7.16 -21.58
C GLY A 180 -17.47 -8.44 -22.17
N LYS A 181 -17.38 -9.54 -21.41
CA LYS A 181 -18.46 -10.54 -21.29
C LYS A 181 -18.35 -11.24 -19.92
N GLU A 182 -19.46 -11.23 -19.19
CA GLU A 182 -19.66 -11.98 -17.94
C GLU A 182 -19.75 -13.50 -18.19
N PRO A 183 -19.40 -14.34 -17.20
CA PRO A 183 -19.51 -15.80 -17.31
C PRO A 183 -20.85 -16.32 -16.74
N SER A 184 -21.48 -17.23 -17.50
CA SER A 184 -22.52 -18.13 -17.02
C SER A 184 -21.91 -19.40 -16.38
N GLU A 185 -22.66 -19.99 -15.47
CA GLU A 185 -22.31 -20.97 -14.44
C GLU A 185 -21.71 -22.33 -14.89
N LEU A 186 -20.89 -22.89 -13.98
CA LEU A 186 -20.70 -24.30 -13.59
C LEU A 186 -20.42 -25.35 -14.68
N ASN A 187 -19.18 -25.85 -14.71
CA ASN A 187 -18.88 -27.25 -14.35
C ASN A 187 -17.38 -27.48 -14.10
N THR A 188 -17.13 -28.34 -13.12
CA THR A 188 -15.87 -28.95 -12.72
C THR A 188 -15.20 -29.69 -13.87
N ASP A 189 -13.88 -29.50 -14.05
CA ASP A 189 -12.90 -30.60 -14.04
C ASP A 189 -11.46 -30.06 -14.21
N GLU A 190 -10.55 -30.75 -13.53
CA GLU A 190 -9.12 -30.49 -13.36
C GLU A 190 -8.36 -30.32 -14.69
N ARG A 191 -7.79 -29.13 -14.91
CA ARG A 191 -6.57 -28.93 -15.73
C ARG A 191 -5.72 -27.81 -15.13
N GLU A 192 -4.43 -28.10 -14.99
CA GLU A 192 -3.38 -27.15 -14.61
C GLU A 192 -3.28 -26.04 -15.67
N GLU A 193 -3.70 -24.83 -15.33
CA GLU A 193 -3.39 -23.62 -16.09
C GLU A 193 -2.59 -22.66 -15.19
N ASP A 194 -1.26 -22.84 -15.24
CA ASP A 194 -0.27 -21.83 -14.88
C ASP A 194 -0.25 -20.77 -15.99
N ASP A 195 -1.10 -19.75 -15.92
CA ASP A 195 -0.78 -18.41 -16.44
C ASP A 195 -1.71 -17.35 -15.82
N ASP A 196 -1.18 -16.52 -14.94
CA ASP A 196 -1.81 -15.25 -14.51
C ASP A 196 -0.69 -14.27 -14.14
N THR A 197 0.30 -14.17 -15.04
CA THR A 197 1.31 -13.09 -15.06
C THR A 197 1.20 -12.24 -16.32
N SER A 198 -0.02 -12.11 -16.86
CA SER A 198 -0.32 -11.25 -18.01
C SER A 198 -1.15 -10.04 -17.58
N ASP A 199 -0.48 -8.96 -17.22
CA ASP A 199 -0.96 -7.62 -17.60
C ASP A 199 -0.01 -7.10 -18.70
N SER A 200 -0.63 -6.66 -19.78
CA SER A 200 -0.08 -6.50 -21.12
C SER A 200 0.79 -5.25 -21.28
N ASP A 201 2.09 -5.41 -21.03
CA ASP A 201 3.14 -4.61 -21.67
C ASP A 201 3.89 -5.50 -22.68
N SER A 202 3.29 -5.67 -23.87
CA SER A 202 3.90 -6.35 -25.01
C SER A 202 4.96 -5.45 -25.65
N SER A 203 6.22 -5.77 -25.39
CA SER A 203 7.35 -5.33 -26.23
C SER A 203 8.33 -6.48 -26.25
N GLU A 204 8.33 -7.19 -27.38
CA GLU A 204 9.11 -8.39 -27.65
C GLU A 204 10.60 -8.18 -27.33
N ASP A 205 11.16 -9.11 -26.56
CA ASP A 205 12.58 -9.17 -26.20
C ASP A 205 13.25 -10.30 -27.01
N ASN A 206 14.07 -9.96 -28.00
CA ASN A 206 15.09 -10.87 -28.54
C ASN A 206 16.43 -10.59 -27.86
N ASN A 207 17.01 -11.61 -27.26
CA ASN A 207 18.21 -11.53 -26.42
C ASN A 207 19.51 -11.64 -27.24
N GLY A 208 20.56 -10.93 -26.81
CA GLY A 208 21.93 -11.24 -27.22
C GLY A 208 22.98 -10.21 -26.81
N GLY A 209 23.79 -10.56 -25.80
CA GLY A 209 25.20 -10.12 -25.72
C GLY A 209 25.51 -8.88 -24.87
N ASN A 210 26.18 -9.13 -23.75
CA ASN A 210 26.86 -8.13 -22.92
C ASN A 210 28.13 -7.62 -23.62
N ILE A 211 28.10 -6.51 -24.36
CA ILE A 211 29.24 -5.60 -24.65
C ILE A 211 28.68 -4.18 -24.91
N GLY A 212 29.26 -3.16 -24.26
CA GLY A 212 28.71 -1.81 -24.08
C GLY A 212 28.23 -1.07 -25.33
N GLY A 213 26.94 -0.70 -25.31
CA GLY A 213 26.34 0.29 -26.19
C GLY A 213 26.20 1.65 -25.49
N LEU A 214 26.42 2.74 -26.22
CA LEU A 214 26.23 4.10 -25.70
C LEU A 214 24.73 4.41 -25.62
N SER A 215 24.11 4.15 -24.47
CA SER A 215 22.83 4.77 -24.10
C SER A 215 22.93 6.29 -24.23
N SER A 216 21.85 6.95 -24.67
CA SER A 216 21.83 8.42 -24.75
C SER A 216 22.20 9.01 -23.37
N PRO A 217 22.95 10.14 -23.31
CA PRO A 217 23.37 10.72 -22.03
C PRO A 217 22.21 10.89 -21.03
N GLY A 218 21.04 11.29 -21.52
CA GLY A 218 19.84 11.44 -20.71
C GLY A 218 19.23 10.13 -20.17
N ALA A 219 19.28 9.03 -20.92
CA ALA A 219 18.85 7.73 -20.43
C ALA A 219 19.78 7.19 -19.32
N ARG A 220 21.08 7.55 -19.38
CA ARG A 220 22.05 7.23 -18.32
C ARG A 220 21.77 8.02 -17.05
N GLU A 221 21.46 9.31 -17.18
CA GLU A 221 21.12 10.17 -16.06
C GLU A 221 19.85 9.70 -15.36
N TYR A 222 18.78 9.45 -16.12
CA TYR A 222 17.53 8.90 -15.55
C TYR A 222 17.77 7.58 -14.82
N LYS A 223 18.53 6.65 -15.42
CA LYS A 223 18.90 5.37 -14.78
C LYS A 223 19.70 5.58 -13.49
N HIS A 224 20.61 6.56 -13.46
CA HIS A 224 21.43 6.86 -12.28
C HIS A 224 20.60 7.37 -11.10
N LEU A 225 19.48 8.06 -11.35
CA LEU A 225 18.58 8.54 -10.31
C LEU A 225 17.76 7.43 -9.62
N ILE A 226 17.73 6.21 -10.18
CA ILE A 226 16.93 5.11 -9.65
C ILE A 226 17.65 4.44 -8.49
N ALA A 227 17.17 4.68 -7.27
CA ALA A 227 17.74 4.03 -6.07
C ALA A 227 17.12 2.65 -5.79
N ILE A 228 15.83 2.46 -6.11
CA ILE A 228 15.12 1.20 -5.89
C ILE A 228 14.68 0.63 -7.24
N HIS A 229 15.52 -0.24 -7.79
CA HIS A 229 15.27 -0.92 -9.06
C HIS A 229 14.10 -1.91 -8.97
N ALA A 230 13.06 -1.66 -9.75
CA ALA A 230 11.99 -2.61 -9.97
C ALA A 230 12.46 -3.69 -10.96
N GLY A 231 12.43 -4.96 -10.52
CA GLY A 231 12.71 -6.09 -11.40
C GLY A 231 11.45 -6.52 -12.16
N LYS A 232 11.59 -6.77 -13.46
CA LYS A 232 10.66 -7.63 -14.21
C LYS A 232 11.31 -9.01 -14.29
N PRO A 233 10.88 -9.97 -13.48
CA PRO A 233 11.51 -11.26 -13.48
C PRO A 233 11.16 -12.04 -14.75
N LYS A 234 12.12 -12.84 -15.24
CA LYS A 234 11.91 -13.81 -16.31
C LYS A 234 11.89 -15.21 -15.67
N GLY A 235 10.95 -16.06 -16.08
CA GLY A 235 10.77 -17.41 -15.53
C GLY A 235 9.73 -17.50 -14.41
N GLY A 236 9.50 -18.73 -13.92
CA GLY A 236 8.48 -19.00 -12.90
C GLY A 236 8.77 -18.34 -11.54
N LEU A 237 7.73 -18.22 -10.71
CA LEU A 237 7.75 -17.49 -9.43
C LEU A 237 8.91 -17.90 -8.49
N LYS A 238 9.32 -19.17 -8.52
CA LYS A 238 10.46 -19.64 -7.72
C LYS A 238 11.79 -18.99 -8.12
N GLU A 239 12.01 -18.76 -9.42
CA GLU A 239 13.19 -18.08 -9.96
C GLU A 239 13.15 -16.58 -9.61
N VAL A 240 11.94 -16.01 -9.69
CA VAL A 240 11.66 -14.61 -9.33
C VAL A 240 11.97 -14.30 -7.86
N LEU A 241 11.72 -15.26 -6.96
CA LEU A 241 11.94 -15.10 -5.53
C LEU A 241 13.38 -15.41 -5.10
N LYS A 242 14.26 -15.83 -6.01
CA LYS A 242 15.69 -16.05 -5.69
C LYS A 242 16.35 -14.77 -5.20
N ILE A 243 17.14 -14.91 -4.14
CA ILE A 243 17.87 -13.82 -3.51
C ILE A 243 19.26 -13.72 -4.13
N GLU A 244 19.59 -12.53 -4.65
CA GLU A 244 20.93 -12.20 -5.11
C GLU A 244 21.78 -11.66 -3.94
N LEU A 245 22.95 -12.26 -3.69
CA LEU A 245 23.76 -11.95 -2.51
C LEU A 245 24.34 -10.53 -2.51
N ASN A 246 24.54 -9.92 -3.67
CA ASN A 246 25.18 -8.59 -3.79
C ASN A 246 24.26 -7.53 -4.39
N LYS A 247 22.96 -7.80 -4.51
CA LYS A 247 22.02 -6.89 -5.16
C LYS A 247 20.65 -6.97 -4.48
N VAL A 248 20.13 -5.82 -4.09
CA VAL A 248 18.73 -5.69 -3.68
C VAL A 248 17.86 -5.22 -4.84
N ARG A 249 16.60 -5.65 -4.84
CA ARG A 249 15.60 -5.25 -5.84
C ARG A 249 14.23 -5.11 -5.22
N ARG A 250 13.32 -4.50 -5.99
CA ARG A 250 11.89 -4.50 -5.73
C ARG A 250 11.17 -5.43 -6.70
N LEU A 251 10.28 -6.27 -6.19
CA LEU A 251 9.29 -7.02 -6.99
C LEU A 251 7.91 -6.39 -6.80
N SER A 252 7.05 -6.42 -7.82
CA SER A 252 5.65 -6.03 -7.73
C SER A 252 4.76 -7.22 -8.07
N LEU A 253 3.73 -7.49 -7.27
CA LEU A 253 2.69 -8.50 -7.52
C LEU A 253 1.30 -7.87 -7.34
N SER A 254 0.33 -8.27 -8.16
CA SER A 254 -1.07 -7.95 -7.86
C SER A 254 -1.52 -8.68 -6.59
N GLU A 255 -2.61 -8.24 -5.96
CA GLU A 255 -3.18 -8.91 -4.80
C GLU A 255 -3.48 -10.39 -5.06
N GLN A 256 -3.96 -10.73 -6.26
CA GLN A 256 -4.32 -12.10 -6.66
C GLN A 256 -3.07 -12.95 -6.90
N ALA A 257 -2.06 -12.38 -7.55
CA ALA A 257 -0.79 -13.06 -7.74
C ALA A 257 -0.11 -13.34 -6.38
N LEU A 258 -0.20 -12.41 -5.43
CA LEU A 258 0.28 -12.64 -4.06
C LEU A 258 -0.51 -13.75 -3.36
N GLU A 259 -1.84 -13.77 -3.47
CA GLU A 259 -2.67 -14.81 -2.85
C GLU A 259 -2.26 -16.21 -3.34
N LYS A 260 -2.15 -16.40 -4.66
CA LYS A 260 -1.67 -17.65 -5.26
C LYS A 260 -0.22 -17.97 -4.82
N ALA A 261 0.66 -16.96 -4.85
CA ALA A 261 2.06 -17.11 -4.44
C ALA A 261 2.20 -17.51 -2.96
N ALA A 262 1.37 -16.97 -2.08
CA ALA A 262 1.39 -17.25 -0.65
C ALA A 262 0.97 -18.70 -0.33
N GLU A 263 0.16 -19.31 -1.20
CA GLU A 263 -0.23 -20.71 -1.06
C GLU A 263 0.90 -21.66 -1.40
N SER A 264 1.60 -21.40 -2.51
CA SER A 264 2.61 -22.31 -3.07
C SER A 264 4.04 -22.00 -2.62
N TYR A 265 4.36 -20.73 -2.35
CA TYR A 265 5.73 -20.23 -2.14
C TYR A 265 5.87 -19.34 -0.89
N GLY A 266 4.97 -19.46 0.10
CA GLY A 266 4.92 -18.56 1.25
C GLY A 266 6.25 -18.35 1.99
N THR A 267 7.04 -19.42 2.23
CA THR A 267 8.36 -19.27 2.88
C THR A 267 9.39 -18.59 1.99
N ASP A 268 9.32 -18.78 0.66
CA ASP A 268 10.21 -18.11 -0.28
C ASP A 268 9.91 -16.62 -0.38
N ILE A 269 8.64 -16.23 -0.27
CA ILE A 269 8.26 -14.81 -0.16
C ILE A 269 8.84 -14.19 1.12
N VAL A 270 8.70 -14.86 2.27
CA VAL A 270 9.28 -14.36 3.53
C VAL A 270 10.79 -14.21 3.40
N ARG A 271 11.50 -15.21 2.86
CA ARG A 271 12.95 -15.11 2.59
C ARG A 271 13.28 -13.92 1.69
N PHE A 272 12.54 -13.76 0.60
CA PHE A 272 12.73 -12.66 -0.34
C PHE A 272 12.61 -11.30 0.36
N THR A 273 11.57 -11.10 1.18
CA THR A 273 11.30 -9.82 1.84
C THR A 273 12.23 -9.50 3.01
N GLN A 274 13.05 -10.44 3.48
CA GLN A 274 14.08 -10.13 4.48
C GLN A 274 15.09 -9.12 3.93
N LYS A 275 15.49 -9.28 2.66
CA LYS A 275 16.50 -8.44 2.02
C LYS A 275 15.94 -7.51 0.94
N ASN A 276 14.94 -7.97 0.20
CA ASN A 276 14.34 -7.25 -0.93
C ASN A 276 13.03 -6.59 -0.54
N ILE A 277 12.53 -5.70 -1.40
CA ILE A 277 11.22 -5.07 -1.23
C ILE A 277 10.18 -5.80 -2.08
N LEU A 278 9.06 -6.17 -1.50
CA LEU A 278 7.88 -6.62 -2.22
C LEU A 278 6.80 -5.54 -2.17
N ARG A 279 6.37 -5.10 -3.35
CA ARG A 279 5.21 -4.26 -3.57
C ARG A 279 4.01 -5.11 -3.97
N VAL A 280 2.88 -4.83 -3.35
CA VAL A 280 1.59 -5.48 -3.62
C VAL A 280 0.60 -4.40 -4.01
N TYR A 281 -0.14 -4.57 -5.09
CA TYR A 281 -1.08 -3.57 -5.58
C TYR A 281 -2.47 -4.15 -5.88
N PRO A 282 -3.53 -3.31 -5.86
CA PRO A 282 -4.88 -3.75 -6.17
C PRO A 282 -4.99 -4.31 -7.59
N LYS A 283 -5.81 -5.34 -7.81
CA LYS A 283 -6.07 -5.88 -9.15
C LYS A 283 -6.79 -4.87 -10.05
N GLY A 284 -6.56 -4.96 -11.37
CA GLY A 284 -7.15 -4.05 -12.36
C GLY A 284 -8.69 -4.00 -12.35
N THR A 285 -9.37 -5.08 -11.95
CA THR A 285 -10.85 -5.13 -11.86
C THR A 285 -11.45 -4.29 -10.73
N ARG A 286 -10.65 -3.64 -9.88
CA ARG A 286 -11.11 -2.72 -8.83
C ARG A 286 -11.34 -1.30 -9.36
N PHE A 287 -12.19 -1.16 -10.39
CA PHE A 287 -12.47 0.13 -11.04
C PHE A 287 -13.00 1.22 -10.11
N ASN A 288 -13.72 0.82 -9.06
CA ASN A 288 -14.24 1.73 -8.03
C ASN A 288 -13.20 2.13 -6.97
N SER A 289 -11.92 1.81 -7.18
CA SER A 289 -10.83 2.11 -6.25
C SER A 289 -11.02 1.46 -4.87
N SER A 290 -11.70 0.30 -4.82
CA SER A 290 -11.77 -0.52 -3.60
C SER A 290 -10.39 -1.09 -3.22
N ASN A 291 -10.27 -1.59 -1.99
CA ASN A 291 -9.01 -2.10 -1.44
C ASN A 291 -9.12 -3.54 -0.95
N TYR A 292 -8.01 -4.28 -1.03
CA TYR A 292 -7.87 -5.68 -0.62
C TYR A 292 -7.47 -5.83 0.85
N LYS A 293 -7.48 -7.05 1.41
CA LYS A 293 -7.05 -7.25 2.80
C LYS A 293 -5.52 -7.18 2.88
N PRO A 294 -4.92 -6.29 3.70
CA PRO A 294 -3.46 -6.09 3.71
C PRO A 294 -2.67 -7.22 4.40
N LEU A 295 -3.38 -8.06 5.17
CA LEU A 295 -2.78 -9.02 6.10
C LEU A 295 -1.93 -10.08 5.39
N ILE A 296 -2.34 -10.56 4.22
CA ILE A 296 -1.56 -11.56 3.45
C ILE A 296 -0.18 -10.99 3.10
N GLY A 297 -0.12 -9.72 2.67
CA GLY A 297 1.14 -9.04 2.39
C GLY A 297 2.01 -8.91 3.64
N TRP A 298 1.46 -8.37 4.73
CA TRP A 298 2.23 -8.17 5.96
C TRP A 298 2.72 -9.47 6.59
N MET A 299 1.90 -10.52 6.58
CA MET A 299 2.28 -11.86 7.06
C MET A 299 3.47 -12.45 6.31
N HIS A 300 3.62 -12.11 5.03
CA HIS A 300 4.76 -12.55 4.20
C HIS A 300 5.89 -11.51 4.14
N GLY A 301 5.81 -10.46 4.95
CA GLY A 301 6.84 -9.42 5.10
C GLY A 301 6.87 -8.38 3.98
N ALA A 302 5.84 -8.31 3.13
CA ALA A 302 5.73 -7.32 2.07
C ALA A 302 5.67 -5.91 2.65
N GLN A 303 6.61 -5.07 2.22
CA GLN A 303 6.84 -3.74 2.77
C GLN A 303 5.89 -2.71 2.17
N MET A 304 5.64 -2.81 0.86
CA MET A 304 4.85 -1.85 0.10
C MET A 304 3.48 -2.43 -0.25
N VAL A 305 2.60 -2.50 0.73
CA VAL A 305 1.20 -2.92 0.52
C VAL A 305 0.41 -1.68 0.07
N ALA A 306 0.31 -1.48 -1.24
CA ALA A 306 -0.21 -0.26 -1.88
C ALA A 306 -1.74 -0.23 -1.90
N PHE A 307 -2.32 0.91 -1.49
CA PHE A 307 -3.75 1.10 -1.33
C PHE A 307 -4.26 2.34 -2.07
N ASN A 308 -5.47 2.26 -2.62
CA ASN A 308 -6.21 3.41 -3.14
C ASN A 308 -6.61 4.31 -1.95
N MET A 309 -5.88 5.42 -1.75
CA MET A 309 -6.00 6.29 -0.58
C MET A 309 -7.23 7.22 -0.63
N GLN A 310 -7.75 7.49 -1.82
CA GLN A 310 -8.97 8.26 -2.08
C GLN A 310 -10.26 7.49 -1.73
N GLY A 311 -10.16 6.17 -1.54
CA GLY A 311 -11.28 5.30 -1.20
C GLY A 311 -11.64 5.35 0.29
N TYR A 312 -12.47 4.38 0.71
CA TYR A 312 -12.83 4.18 2.12
C TYR A 312 -13.16 2.72 2.40
N GLY A 313 -13.32 2.39 3.68
CA GLY A 313 -13.83 1.09 4.13
C GLY A 313 -12.82 0.27 4.92
N ARG A 314 -13.26 -0.93 5.32
CA ARG A 314 -12.60 -1.77 6.33
C ARG A 314 -11.11 -1.99 6.06
N SER A 315 -10.75 -2.36 4.83
CA SER A 315 -9.35 -2.58 4.47
C SER A 315 -8.49 -1.33 4.69
N LEU A 316 -8.99 -0.15 4.27
CA LEU A 316 -8.27 1.10 4.44
C LEU A 316 -8.15 1.49 5.92
N TRP A 317 -9.16 1.19 6.74
CA TRP A 317 -9.08 1.39 8.19
C TRP A 317 -8.00 0.54 8.85
N LEU A 318 -7.81 -0.71 8.40
CA LEU A 318 -6.72 -1.57 8.89
C LEU A 318 -5.36 -0.98 8.55
N MET A 319 -5.20 -0.51 7.31
CA MET A 319 -3.99 0.14 6.86
C MET A 319 -3.72 1.42 7.67
N GLN A 320 -4.68 2.33 7.79
CA GLN A 320 -4.56 3.54 8.62
C GLN A 320 -4.28 3.19 10.08
N GLY A 321 -4.89 2.13 10.61
CA GLY A 321 -4.66 1.60 11.95
C GLY A 321 -3.24 1.10 12.15
N MET A 322 -2.69 0.31 11.23
CA MET A 322 -1.32 -0.18 11.27
C MET A 322 -0.31 0.95 11.34
N PHE A 323 -0.45 1.96 10.48
CA PHE A 323 0.49 3.08 10.39
C PHE A 323 0.27 4.19 11.42
N ARG A 324 -0.68 4.02 12.35
CA ARG A 324 -0.69 4.77 13.62
C ARG A 324 0.45 4.35 14.57
N ALA A 325 1.06 3.18 14.35
CA ALA A 325 2.21 2.72 15.10
C ALA A 325 3.42 3.65 14.94
N ASN A 326 4.38 3.51 15.85
CA ASN A 326 5.68 4.18 15.76
C ASN A 326 5.59 5.71 15.54
N GLY A 327 4.69 6.37 16.29
CA GLY A 327 4.49 7.81 16.20
C GLY A 327 3.79 8.29 14.92
N GLY A 328 3.22 7.39 14.10
CA GLY A 328 2.55 7.78 12.86
C GLY A 328 3.50 8.13 11.71
N CYS A 329 4.78 7.79 11.83
CA CYS A 329 5.81 8.28 10.90
C CYS A 329 5.82 7.60 9.52
N GLY A 330 4.92 6.64 9.29
CA GLY A 330 4.77 5.92 8.01
C GLY A 330 5.73 4.75 7.80
N TYR A 331 6.63 4.48 8.76
CA TYR A 331 7.51 3.32 8.79
C TYR A 331 7.30 2.52 10.08
N VAL A 332 6.99 1.24 9.95
CA VAL A 332 6.78 0.33 11.08
C VAL A 332 7.71 -0.88 10.93
N LYS A 333 8.64 -1.05 11.87
CA LYS A 333 9.59 -2.16 11.86
C LYS A 333 8.84 -3.49 11.86
N LYS A 334 9.23 -4.39 10.97
CA LYS A 334 8.64 -5.74 10.89
C LYS A 334 8.94 -6.52 12.18
N PRO A 335 8.12 -7.52 12.53
CA PRO A 335 8.44 -8.40 13.65
C PRO A 335 9.72 -9.20 13.40
N ASP A 336 10.50 -9.42 14.45
CA ASP A 336 11.77 -10.14 14.38
C ASP A 336 11.67 -11.51 13.70
N PHE A 337 10.56 -12.24 13.90
CA PHE A 337 10.36 -13.56 13.30
C PHE A 337 10.17 -13.52 11.78
N VAL A 338 9.74 -12.39 11.21
CA VAL A 338 9.64 -12.21 9.75
C VAL A 338 10.99 -11.80 9.16
N MET A 339 11.84 -11.14 9.95
CA MET A 339 13.13 -10.61 9.51
C MET A 339 14.30 -11.58 9.70
N LYS A 340 14.28 -12.38 10.77
CA LYS A 340 15.40 -13.25 11.14
C LYS A 340 15.27 -14.61 10.45
N ASN A 341 16.41 -15.12 10.00
CA ASN A 341 16.56 -16.50 9.53
C ASN A 341 17.53 -17.21 10.49
N LEU A 342 17.06 -17.48 11.71
CA LEU A 342 17.82 -18.25 12.70
C LEU A 342 17.77 -19.72 12.29
N ASP A 343 18.93 -20.36 12.16
CA ASP A 343 19.07 -21.80 11.86
C ASP A 343 18.35 -22.30 10.60
N ASN A 344 18.29 -21.47 9.54
CA ASN A 344 17.53 -21.73 8.31
C ASN A 344 16.01 -21.92 8.51
N GLN A 345 15.47 -21.60 9.70
CA GLN A 345 14.05 -21.64 9.97
C GLN A 345 13.42 -20.31 9.60
N VAL A 346 12.53 -20.36 8.62
CA VAL A 346 11.77 -19.21 8.14
C VAL A 346 10.37 -19.28 8.71
N PHE A 347 9.86 -18.13 9.14
CA PHE A 347 8.48 -18.02 9.60
C PHE A 347 7.51 -18.58 8.54
N TYR A 348 6.68 -19.52 8.97
CA TYR A 348 5.62 -20.09 8.15
C TYR A 348 4.28 -19.47 8.58
N PRO A 349 3.66 -18.59 7.75
CA PRO A 349 2.49 -17.83 8.17
C PRO A 349 1.24 -18.66 8.49
N LYS A 350 1.17 -19.89 7.98
CA LYS A 350 0.08 -20.84 8.26
C LYS A 350 0.39 -21.79 9.45
N ALA A 351 1.53 -21.61 10.13
CA ALA A 351 1.87 -22.42 11.30
C ALA A 351 0.85 -22.22 12.43
N ASN A 352 0.48 -23.31 13.10
CA ASN A 352 -0.33 -23.21 14.30
C ASN A 352 0.57 -22.85 15.49
N LEU A 353 0.59 -21.57 15.86
CA LEU A 353 1.39 -21.06 16.96
C LEU A 353 0.62 -21.12 18.30
N PRO A 354 1.32 -21.27 19.43
CA PRO A 354 0.71 -21.15 20.75
C PRO A 354 0.24 -19.71 21.00
N VAL A 355 -0.69 -19.54 21.94
CA VAL A 355 -1.12 -18.20 22.39
C VAL A 355 0.06 -17.49 23.05
N LYS A 356 0.39 -16.29 22.56
CA LYS A 356 1.48 -15.45 23.07
C LYS A 356 0.99 -14.39 24.05
N LYS A 357 -0.22 -13.86 23.83
CA LYS A 357 -0.79 -12.77 24.64
C LYS A 357 -2.30 -12.90 24.74
N THR A 358 -2.86 -12.57 25.89
CA THR A 358 -4.32 -12.44 26.03
C THR A 358 -4.69 -10.98 26.26
N LEU A 359 -5.62 -10.44 25.47
CA LEU A 359 -6.15 -9.09 25.62
C LEU A 359 -7.60 -9.15 26.11
N LYS A 360 -7.87 -8.46 27.22
CA LYS A 360 -9.22 -8.13 27.67
C LYS A 360 -9.55 -6.69 27.27
N VAL A 361 -10.70 -6.52 26.64
CA VAL A 361 -11.25 -5.22 26.23
C VAL A 361 -12.61 -5.05 26.87
N LYS A 362 -12.75 -4.09 27.78
CA LYS A 362 -14.04 -3.69 28.34
C LYS A 362 -14.52 -2.41 27.67
N VAL A 363 -15.74 -2.41 27.14
CA VAL A 363 -16.44 -1.24 26.60
C VAL A 363 -17.42 -0.77 27.66
N TYR A 364 -17.16 0.38 28.28
CA TYR A 364 -18.03 0.93 29.31
C TYR A 364 -19.21 1.65 28.66
N MET A 365 -18.92 2.72 27.91
CA MET A 365 -19.92 3.59 27.32
C MET A 365 -19.37 4.32 26.09
N GLY A 366 -20.27 4.95 25.33
CA GLY A 366 -19.93 5.89 24.26
C GLY A 366 -20.65 7.22 24.46
N ASP A 367 -20.05 8.30 23.94
CA ASP A 367 -20.65 9.64 24.01
C ASP A 367 -20.17 10.54 22.86
N GLY A 368 -20.87 11.66 22.64
CA GLY A 368 -20.51 12.73 21.71
C GLY A 368 -21.32 12.77 20.40
N TRP A 369 -22.10 11.72 20.08
CA TRP A 369 -22.88 11.72 18.82
C TRP A 369 -23.88 12.87 18.74
N HIS A 370 -24.54 13.22 19.84
CA HIS A 370 -25.49 14.33 19.91
C HIS A 370 -24.85 15.72 19.72
N LEU A 371 -23.51 15.82 19.79
CA LEU A 371 -22.77 17.07 19.57
C LEU A 371 -22.27 17.18 18.13
N ASP A 372 -21.90 16.05 17.52
CA ASP A 372 -21.37 16.02 16.16
C ASP A 372 -22.47 15.84 15.10
N PHE A 373 -23.64 15.29 15.47
CA PHE A 373 -24.75 15.02 14.58
C PHE A 373 -26.05 15.71 15.01
N LYS A 374 -26.91 16.01 14.03
CA LYS A 374 -28.28 16.46 14.29
C LYS A 374 -29.08 15.31 14.92
N HIS A 375 -30.08 15.64 15.71
CA HIS A 375 -30.98 14.65 16.32
C HIS A 375 -31.67 13.72 15.31
N THR A 376 -31.83 14.14 14.06
CA THR A 376 -32.46 13.35 13.00
C THR A 376 -31.47 12.63 12.09
N HIS A 377 -30.20 12.48 12.52
CA HIS A 377 -29.15 11.94 11.66
C HIS A 377 -29.25 10.43 11.46
N PHE A 378 -29.53 9.70 12.53
CA PHE A 378 -29.70 8.26 12.52
C PHE A 378 -31.18 7.93 12.31
N ASP A 379 -32.01 8.28 13.29
CA ASP A 379 -33.46 8.10 13.19
C ASP A 379 -34.20 9.42 13.07
N LEU A 380 -35.30 9.43 12.31
CA LEU A 380 -36.14 10.62 12.12
C LEU A 380 -36.96 10.98 13.37
N TYR A 381 -37.36 9.97 14.15
CA TYR A 381 -38.39 10.12 15.19
C TYR A 381 -37.97 9.60 16.58
N SER A 382 -36.87 8.85 16.68
CA SER A 382 -36.33 8.29 17.91
C SER A 382 -34.86 8.69 18.09
N PRO A 383 -34.30 8.55 19.30
CA PRO A 383 -32.85 8.46 19.47
C PRO A 383 -32.30 7.14 18.88
N PRO A 384 -30.97 7.04 18.68
CA PRO A 384 -30.33 5.89 18.04
C PRO A 384 -30.23 4.63 18.91
N ASP A 385 -30.22 3.47 18.25
CA ASP A 385 -30.07 2.15 18.86
C ASP A 385 -28.64 1.60 18.73
N PHE A 386 -27.70 2.17 19.50
CA PHE A 386 -26.29 1.86 19.32
C PHE A 386 -25.84 0.48 19.85
N TYR A 387 -24.96 -0.16 19.09
CA TYR A 387 -24.14 -1.29 19.54
C TYR A 387 -22.69 -1.17 19.06
N THR A 388 -21.77 -1.77 19.81
CA THR A 388 -20.34 -1.74 19.50
C THR A 388 -19.85 -3.13 19.11
N ARG A 389 -19.17 -3.23 17.98
CA ARG A 389 -18.43 -4.40 17.52
C ARG A 389 -16.96 -4.24 17.90
N VAL A 390 -16.39 -5.21 18.60
CA VAL A 390 -14.99 -5.24 19.02
C VAL A 390 -14.34 -6.54 18.54
N GLY A 391 -13.25 -6.42 17.80
CA GLY A 391 -12.61 -7.57 17.20
C GLY A 391 -11.13 -7.37 16.93
N ILE A 392 -10.52 -8.44 16.46
CA ILE A 392 -9.12 -8.51 16.08
C ILE A 392 -9.06 -8.79 14.57
N ALA A 393 -8.30 -7.97 13.86
CA ALA A 393 -7.84 -8.27 12.51
C ALA A 393 -6.35 -8.64 12.59
N GLY A 394 -5.94 -9.75 12.00
CA GLY A 394 -4.58 -10.26 12.16
C GLY A 394 -4.38 -11.51 11.33
N VAL A 395 -3.51 -12.41 11.79
CA VAL A 395 -3.42 -13.75 11.20
C VAL A 395 -4.79 -14.46 11.31
N PRO A 396 -5.14 -15.38 10.39
CA PRO A 396 -6.45 -16.04 10.39
C PRO A 396 -6.82 -16.68 11.73
N ALA A 397 -5.84 -17.18 12.48
CA ALA A 397 -6.06 -17.80 13.78
C ALA A 397 -6.42 -16.81 14.91
N ASP A 398 -6.16 -15.51 14.72
CA ASP A 398 -6.48 -14.44 15.66
C ASP A 398 -7.72 -13.63 15.21
N GLU A 399 -8.19 -13.80 13.97
CA GLU A 399 -9.31 -13.02 13.42
C GLU A 399 -10.64 -13.40 14.09
N ILE A 400 -11.24 -12.46 14.81
CA ILE A 400 -12.52 -12.64 15.48
C ILE A 400 -13.21 -11.30 15.68
N MET A 401 -14.54 -11.27 15.58
CA MET A 401 -15.35 -10.09 15.87
C MET A 401 -16.46 -10.46 16.84
N LYS A 402 -16.58 -9.70 17.93
CA LYS A 402 -17.63 -9.82 18.95
C LYS A 402 -18.44 -8.52 18.97
N GLN A 403 -19.63 -8.56 19.56
CA GLN A 403 -20.47 -7.37 19.67
C GLN A 403 -21.12 -7.27 21.04
N THR A 404 -21.38 -6.04 21.47
CA THR A 404 -22.20 -5.74 22.65
C THR A 404 -23.67 -6.01 22.35
N LYS A 405 -24.49 -6.00 23.39
CA LYS A 405 -25.94 -5.80 23.24
C LYS A 405 -26.23 -4.41 22.66
N LYS A 406 -27.37 -4.30 22.00
CA LYS A 406 -27.93 -3.03 21.55
C LYS A 406 -28.43 -2.23 22.75
N LYS A 407 -28.32 -0.92 22.68
CA LYS A 407 -28.86 0.03 23.65
C LYS A 407 -29.82 0.93 22.92
N GLU A 408 -31.10 0.69 23.17
CA GLU A 408 -32.20 1.30 22.44
C GLU A 408 -32.45 2.74 22.93
N ASP A 409 -32.86 3.61 22.01
CA ASP A 409 -33.32 4.98 22.24
C ASP A 409 -32.35 5.82 23.11
N ILE A 410 -31.04 5.75 22.88
CA ILE A 410 -30.05 6.47 23.72
C ILE A 410 -28.82 7.00 22.99
N TRP A 411 -28.61 8.33 23.08
CA TRP A 411 -27.43 9.02 22.51
C TRP A 411 -26.11 8.77 23.23
N THR A 412 -26.17 8.34 24.49
CA THR A 412 -25.00 8.10 25.36
C THR A 412 -25.09 6.69 25.95
N PRO A 413 -24.91 5.65 25.12
CA PRO A 413 -25.10 4.25 25.51
C PRO A 413 -24.06 3.80 26.53
N SER A 414 -24.51 3.08 27.57
CA SER A 414 -23.65 2.35 28.52
C SER A 414 -23.84 0.84 28.37
N TRP A 415 -22.79 0.16 27.90
CA TRP A 415 -22.77 -1.29 27.61
C TRP A 415 -22.21 -2.10 28.77
N GLU A 416 -21.12 -1.66 29.41
CA GLU A 416 -20.42 -2.37 30.50
C GLU A 416 -19.96 -3.80 30.19
N GLU A 417 -19.70 -4.11 28.91
CA GLU A 417 -19.36 -5.46 28.44
C GLU A 417 -17.85 -5.66 28.24
N GLU A 418 -17.33 -6.85 28.63
CA GLU A 418 -15.92 -7.22 28.49
C GLU A 418 -15.73 -8.42 27.56
N PHE A 419 -14.78 -8.29 26.64
CA PHE A 419 -14.40 -9.31 25.68
C PHE A 419 -12.96 -9.76 25.92
N THR A 420 -12.72 -11.06 25.82
CA THR A 420 -11.37 -11.66 25.89
C THR A 420 -10.95 -12.18 24.52
N PHE A 421 -9.70 -11.90 24.13
CA PHE A 421 -9.08 -12.31 22.88
C PHE A 421 -7.73 -12.97 23.16
N GLN A 422 -7.53 -14.18 22.66
CA GLN A 422 -6.25 -14.89 22.72
C GLN A 422 -5.51 -14.66 21.41
N LEU A 423 -4.26 -14.19 21.49
CA LEU A 423 -3.48 -13.73 20.34
C LEU A 423 -2.24 -14.60 20.20
N LYS A 424 -2.11 -15.25 19.04
CA LYS A 424 -0.95 -16.06 18.66
C LYS A 424 0.13 -15.19 18.03
N VAL A 425 -0.25 -14.17 17.25
CA VAL A 425 0.68 -13.25 16.58
C VAL A 425 0.29 -11.79 16.88
N PRO A 426 0.41 -11.34 18.15
CA PRO A 426 0.02 -10.00 18.55
C PRO A 426 0.77 -8.87 17.84
N GLU A 427 1.94 -9.13 17.26
CA GLU A 427 2.75 -8.15 16.52
C GLU A 427 2.13 -7.74 15.18
N LEU A 428 1.29 -8.58 14.58
CA LEU A 428 0.57 -8.28 13.33
C LEU A 428 -0.93 -8.07 13.56
N ALA A 429 -1.38 -8.14 14.82
CA ALA A 429 -2.77 -7.99 15.18
C ALA A 429 -3.15 -6.51 15.37
N LEU A 430 -4.33 -6.15 14.88
CA LEU A 430 -4.97 -4.86 15.01
C LEU A 430 -6.29 -5.03 15.77
N LEU A 431 -6.50 -4.23 16.82
CA LEU A 431 -7.80 -4.06 17.43
C LEU A 431 -8.67 -3.24 16.47
N ARG A 432 -9.86 -3.75 16.15
CA ARG A 432 -10.88 -3.06 15.35
C ARG A 432 -12.12 -2.85 16.20
N VAL A 433 -12.57 -1.61 16.27
CA VAL A 433 -13.80 -1.23 16.96
C VAL A 433 -14.69 -0.47 15.99
N GLU A 434 -15.95 -0.87 15.91
CA GLU A 434 -16.97 -0.22 15.07
C GLU A 434 -18.21 0.01 15.92
N VAL A 435 -18.82 1.19 15.84
CA VAL A 435 -20.13 1.47 16.41
C VAL A 435 -21.11 1.57 15.26
N HIS A 436 -22.23 0.89 15.42
CA HIS A 436 -23.33 0.91 14.48
C HIS A 436 -24.61 1.26 15.23
N GLU A 437 -25.52 1.89 14.51
CA GLU A 437 -26.89 2.15 14.90
C GLU A 437 -27.74 1.06 14.21
N HIS A 438 -28.73 0.51 14.94
CA HIS A 438 -29.50 -0.61 14.45
C HIS A 438 -30.84 -0.20 13.87
N ASP A 439 -30.99 -0.37 12.57
CA ASP A 439 -32.27 -0.21 11.89
C ASP A 439 -32.96 -1.57 11.71
N LEU A 440 -34.24 -1.65 12.06
CA LEU A 440 -35.07 -2.87 11.91
C LEU A 440 -35.40 -3.20 10.45
N SER A 441 -35.40 -2.19 9.58
CA SER A 441 -35.92 -2.25 8.21
C SER A 441 -34.87 -1.96 7.14
N GLU A 442 -33.78 -1.30 7.51
CA GLU A 442 -32.67 -0.98 6.62
C GLU A 442 -31.35 -1.61 7.06
N LYS A 443 -30.27 -1.23 6.39
CA LYS A 443 -28.93 -1.61 6.79
C LYS A 443 -28.46 -0.68 7.91
N ASP A 444 -28.06 -1.27 9.03
CA ASP A 444 -27.45 -0.59 10.18
C ASP A 444 -26.55 0.60 9.77
N ASP A 445 -26.84 1.74 10.40
CA ASP A 445 -26.15 2.98 10.16
C ASP A 445 -24.79 3.03 10.86
N PHE A 446 -23.86 3.78 10.27
CA PHE A 446 -22.49 3.79 10.75
C PHE A 446 -22.26 4.90 11.76
N GLY A 447 -22.09 4.52 13.04
CA GLY A 447 -21.81 5.45 14.13
C GLY A 447 -20.33 5.83 14.27
N GLY A 448 -19.40 5.03 13.76
CA GLY A 448 -17.96 5.34 13.77
C GLY A 448 -17.07 4.12 13.85
N GLN A 449 -15.77 4.30 13.59
CA GLN A 449 -14.79 3.24 13.72
C GLN A 449 -13.48 3.73 14.34
N THR A 450 -12.69 2.80 14.86
CA THR A 450 -11.28 3.04 15.13
C THR A 450 -10.49 1.75 15.03
N CYS A 451 -9.23 1.86 14.64
CA CYS A 451 -8.33 0.74 14.52
C CYS A 451 -6.95 1.07 15.12
N PHE A 452 -6.38 0.13 15.87
CA PHE A 452 -5.10 0.29 16.54
C PHE A 452 -4.25 -0.97 16.49
N PRO A 453 -2.92 -0.87 16.35
CA PRO A 453 -2.02 -2.00 16.54
C PRO A 453 -2.07 -2.47 17.99
N ILE A 454 -2.18 -3.79 18.19
CA ILE A 454 -2.24 -4.37 19.54
C ILE A 454 -0.96 -4.03 20.34
N SER A 455 0.19 -3.99 19.67
CA SER A 455 1.48 -3.61 20.25
C SER A 455 1.50 -2.18 20.82
N GLU A 456 0.65 -1.28 20.33
CA GLU A 456 0.62 0.15 20.68
C GLU A 456 -0.49 0.50 21.69
N LEU A 457 -1.29 -0.48 22.12
CA LEU A 457 -2.36 -0.26 23.09
C LEU A 457 -1.78 -0.02 24.50
N LYS A 458 -2.17 1.10 25.11
CA LYS A 458 -1.91 1.37 26.53
C LYS A 458 -2.94 0.67 27.41
N GLN A 459 -2.47 -0.09 28.40
CA GLN A 459 -3.34 -0.65 29.44
C GLN A 459 -4.07 0.43 30.26
N GLY A 460 -5.14 0.02 30.92
CA GLY A 460 -5.99 0.87 31.77
C GLY A 460 -7.19 1.45 31.04
N ILE A 461 -7.91 2.36 31.69
CA ILE A 461 -9.08 3.04 31.16
C ILE A 461 -8.66 4.18 30.24
N ARG A 462 -9.27 4.29 29.06
CA ARG A 462 -8.95 5.23 28.00
C ARG A 462 -10.22 5.76 27.34
N ALA A 463 -10.23 7.05 27.05
CA ALA A 463 -11.18 7.63 26.11
C ALA A 463 -10.63 7.46 24.69
N VAL A 464 -11.35 6.74 23.85
CA VAL A 464 -10.92 6.29 22.53
C VAL A 464 -11.73 7.05 21.47
N PRO A 465 -11.10 7.92 20.65
CA PRO A 465 -11.81 8.66 19.61
C PRO A 465 -12.27 7.74 18.48
N LEU A 466 -13.43 8.06 17.91
CA LEU A 466 -13.95 7.42 16.70
C LEU A 466 -13.71 8.29 15.46
N PHE A 467 -13.79 7.63 14.32
CA PHE A 467 -13.52 8.17 13.00
C PHE A 467 -14.66 7.83 12.05
N ASP A 468 -14.87 8.68 11.05
CA ASP A 468 -15.85 8.48 10.00
C ASP A 468 -15.45 7.35 9.04
N ARG A 469 -16.28 7.11 8.00
CA ARG A 469 -16.02 6.08 6.99
C ARG A 469 -14.70 6.32 6.23
N LYS A 470 -14.29 7.56 6.03
CA LYS A 470 -13.03 7.94 5.34
C LYS A 470 -11.81 7.89 6.26
N GLY A 471 -12.01 7.72 7.56
CA GLY A 471 -10.94 7.73 8.55
C GLY A 471 -10.59 9.14 9.03
N ASN A 472 -11.48 10.12 8.87
CA ASN A 472 -11.36 11.43 9.52
C ASN A 472 -11.87 11.35 10.94
N LYS A 473 -11.19 12.02 11.86
CA LYS A 473 -11.52 11.97 13.28
C LYS A 473 -12.79 12.76 13.54
N TYR A 474 -13.72 12.20 14.30
CA TYR A 474 -14.84 12.96 14.85
C TYR A 474 -14.37 13.96 15.92
N ASN A 475 -15.10 15.05 16.10
CA ASN A 475 -14.69 16.13 16.99
C ASN A 475 -14.85 15.72 18.45
N THR A 476 -16.02 15.18 18.79
CA THR A 476 -16.40 14.89 20.17
C THR A 476 -16.59 13.40 20.44
N ILE A 477 -16.92 12.60 19.42
CA ILE A 477 -17.32 11.19 19.59
C ILE A 477 -16.18 10.31 20.14
N ARG A 478 -16.44 9.64 21.27
CA ARG A 478 -15.48 8.77 21.98
C ARG A 478 -16.15 7.58 22.64
N LEU A 479 -15.39 6.50 22.80
CA LEU A 479 -15.71 5.36 23.65
C LEU A 479 -14.84 5.36 24.91
N LEU A 480 -15.44 5.10 26.08
CA LEU A 480 -14.70 4.80 27.29
C LEU A 480 -14.42 3.29 27.34
N MET A 481 -13.15 2.91 27.25
CA MET A 481 -12.73 1.50 27.16
C MET A 481 -11.60 1.19 28.15
N ARG A 482 -11.51 -0.05 28.63
CA ARG A 482 -10.33 -0.55 29.37
C ARG A 482 -9.64 -1.64 28.58
N PHE A 483 -8.33 -1.51 28.46
CA PHE A 483 -7.46 -2.54 27.89
C PHE A 483 -6.63 -3.17 29.00
N HIS A 484 -6.60 -4.50 29.06
CA HIS A 484 -5.80 -5.24 30.02
C HIS A 484 -5.16 -6.45 29.34
N PHE A 485 -3.83 -6.52 29.37
CA PHE A 485 -3.11 -7.69 28.89
C PHE A 485 -2.79 -8.60 30.06
N ILE A 486 -3.03 -9.91 29.88
CA ILE A 486 -2.71 -10.98 30.83
C ILE A 486 -1.43 -11.66 30.38
#